data_AF-A0A1X0YGG0-F1
#
_entry.id   AF-A0A1X0YGG0-F1
#
_cell.length_a   1.000
_cell.length_b   1.000
_cell.length_c   1.000
_cell.angle_alpha   90.00
_cell.angle_beta   90.00
_cell.angle_gamma   90.00
#
_symmetry.space_group_name_H-M   'P 1'
#
loop_
_entity.id
_entity.type
_entity.pdbx_description
1 polymer ?
#
loop_
_entity_poly.entity_id
_entity_poly.type
_entity_poly.pdbx_seq_one_letter_code
_entity_poly.pdbx_strand_id
1 'polypeptide(L)'
;MKTAGGTVAVICATIAWLAGCGHSGDSTATSSMAAPSSTTVHTTWTRPDTPPDPHNLIHAGSVALGAVPGGKLTSIKSQETGTWRVLVATPDGANQAMDVSSDGATLMVGPTPANQDDSDKAKTRALVHAARLDYRTAAEKILAIIAGASISELELEDSNGATVWQAVAWDTFIVEHQVTLDAVSGNVIANKQL
;
A
#
# COMPACT_ATOMS: atom_id res chain seq x y z
N MET A 1 -7.23 48.40 26.13
CA MET A 1 -6.00 49.08 26.61
C MET A 1 -4.89 48.02 26.58
N LYS A 2 -4.03 47.95 25.55
CA LYS A 2 -2.62 48.45 25.50
C LYS A 2 -1.86 48.17 26.82
N THR A 3 -0.69 47.53 26.89
CA THR A 3 0.47 47.49 25.97
C THR A 3 1.54 46.49 26.46
N ALA A 4 2.40 46.05 25.50
CA ALA A 4 3.86 45.79 25.58
C ALA A 4 4.37 44.64 26.48
N GLY A 5 5.45 43.91 26.18
CA GLY A 5 6.52 44.02 25.18
C GLY A 5 7.87 43.70 25.86
N GLY A 6 8.73 42.87 25.27
CA GLY A 6 10.08 42.61 25.79
C GLY A 6 10.86 41.52 25.05
N THR A 7 11.98 41.90 24.43
CA THR A 7 12.90 41.11 23.58
C THR A 7 14.22 40.82 24.33
N VAL A 8 15.09 39.99 23.71
CA VAL A 8 16.56 39.82 23.87
C VAL A 8 16.94 38.59 24.72
N ALA A 9 17.70 37.60 24.23
CA ALA A 9 19.13 37.73 23.90
C ALA A 9 19.68 36.76 22.84
N VAL A 10 20.61 37.32 22.07
CA VAL A 10 21.52 36.70 21.10
C VAL A 10 22.78 36.23 21.84
N ILE A 11 23.31 35.05 21.51
CA ILE A 11 24.72 34.71 21.76
C ILE A 11 25.34 34.18 20.47
N CYS A 12 26.19 35.01 19.88
CA CYS A 12 27.20 34.62 18.90
C CYS A 12 28.47 34.17 19.64
N ALA A 13 29.13 33.12 19.15
CA ALA A 13 30.56 32.91 19.40
C ALA A 13 31.20 32.29 18.15
N THR A 14 32.10 33.06 17.53
CA THR A 14 32.94 32.72 16.39
C THR A 14 34.40 32.65 16.84
N ILE A 15 35.15 31.60 16.47
CA ILE A 15 36.63 31.54 16.47
C ILE A 15 37.01 30.56 15.34
N ALA A 16 37.50 30.99 14.17
CA ALA A 16 38.86 31.39 13.75
C ALA A 16 39.81 30.23 13.39
N TRP A 17 40.52 30.42 12.27
CA TRP A 17 41.16 29.43 11.38
C TRP A 17 42.59 29.01 11.78
N LEU A 18 43.02 27.80 11.37
CA LEU A 18 44.41 27.45 11.04
C LEU A 18 44.45 26.43 9.90
N ALA A 19 45.26 26.71 8.87
CA ALA A 19 45.58 25.81 7.77
C ALA A 19 46.72 24.85 8.16
N GLY A 20 46.65 23.60 7.68
CA GLY A 20 47.75 22.64 7.76
C GLY A 20 47.48 21.40 6.91
N CYS A 21 48.22 21.25 5.79
CA CYS A 21 48.34 19.99 5.06
C CYS A 21 49.29 19.05 5.80
N GLY A 22 48.92 17.77 5.95
CA GLY A 22 49.80 16.74 6.50
C GLY A 22 49.16 15.36 6.44
N HIS A 23 49.61 14.55 5.49
CA HIS A 23 49.26 13.15 5.25
C HIS A 23 49.71 12.24 6.42
N SER A 24 48.83 11.35 6.90
CA SER A 24 49.07 9.95 7.34
C SER A 24 47.78 9.39 7.96
N GLY A 25 47.35 8.22 7.51
CA GLY A 25 46.07 7.61 7.90
C GLY A 25 46.07 6.97 9.28
N ASP A 26 44.87 6.80 9.83
CA ASP A 26 44.49 5.59 10.57
C ASP A 26 42.97 5.46 10.61
N SER A 27 42.50 4.25 10.34
CA SER A 27 41.08 3.90 10.22
C SER A 27 40.41 3.88 11.59
N THR A 28 39.44 4.77 11.82
CA THR A 28 38.50 4.64 12.94
C THR A 28 37.07 4.83 12.42
N ALA A 29 36.32 3.72 12.47
CA ALA A 29 34.92 3.65 12.08
C ALA A 29 34.09 4.59 12.97
N THR A 30 33.54 5.65 12.37
CA THR A 30 32.43 6.41 12.95
C THR A 30 31.15 5.89 12.30
N SER A 31 30.37 5.15 13.07
CA SER A 31 29.03 4.72 12.68
C SER A 31 28.11 5.95 12.60
N SER A 32 27.90 6.44 11.39
CA SER A 32 26.76 7.31 11.08
C SER A 32 25.48 6.48 11.20
N MET A 33 24.71 6.68 12.27
CA MET A 33 23.32 6.25 12.32
C MET A 33 22.51 7.09 11.33
N ALA A 34 22.38 6.60 10.10
CA ALA A 34 21.27 6.95 9.24
C ALA A 34 20.06 6.15 9.73
N ALA A 35 18.99 6.86 10.12
CA ALA A 35 17.71 6.24 10.37
C ALA A 35 17.24 5.53 9.08
N PRO A 36 16.73 4.29 9.13
CA PRO A 36 16.07 3.72 7.97
C PRO A 36 14.77 4.50 7.77
N SER A 37 14.72 5.31 6.71
CA SER A 37 13.43 5.63 6.09
C SER A 37 12.83 4.30 5.66
N SER A 38 11.69 3.93 6.22
CA SER A 38 10.88 2.81 5.76
C SER A 38 10.31 3.14 4.38
N THR A 39 11.16 3.11 3.36
CA THR A 39 10.71 2.96 1.98
C THR A 39 10.26 1.51 1.90
N THR A 40 8.94 1.29 1.96
CA THR A 40 8.36 0.01 1.56
C THR A 40 8.98 -0.31 0.21
N VAL A 41 9.80 -1.36 0.16
CA VAL A 41 10.35 -1.86 -1.09
C VAL A 41 9.15 -2.29 -1.92
N HIS A 42 8.79 -1.45 -2.91
CA HIS A 42 7.81 -1.81 -3.92
C HIS A 42 8.31 -3.12 -4.52
N THR A 43 7.58 -4.19 -4.23
CA THR A 43 7.91 -5.55 -4.64
C THR A 43 8.19 -5.56 -6.14
N THR A 44 9.33 -6.14 -6.50
CA THR A 44 9.86 -6.34 -7.85
C THR A 44 8.90 -7.13 -8.72
N TRP A 45 7.80 -6.52 -9.14
CA TRP A 45 6.99 -6.99 -10.24
C TRP A 45 7.74 -6.70 -11.55
N THR A 46 7.97 -7.73 -12.36
CA THR A 46 8.52 -7.53 -13.71
C THR A 46 7.40 -6.97 -14.59
N ARG A 47 7.60 -5.73 -15.07
CA ARG A 47 6.68 -5.02 -15.95
C ARG A 47 6.16 -5.96 -17.07
N PRO A 48 4.83 -6.15 -17.20
CA PRO A 48 4.27 -6.93 -18.29
C PRO A 48 4.30 -6.08 -19.58
N ASP A 49 4.43 -6.73 -20.73
CA ASP A 49 4.45 -6.04 -22.04
C ASP A 49 3.15 -5.26 -22.32
N THR A 50 2.06 -5.66 -21.65
CA THR A 50 0.75 -4.99 -21.69
C THR A 50 0.15 -5.03 -20.28
N PRO A 51 -0.49 -3.94 -19.79
CA PRO A 51 -1.25 -3.97 -18.55
C PRO A 51 -2.31 -5.08 -18.58
N PRO A 52 -2.54 -5.83 -17.48
CA PRO A 52 -3.66 -6.77 -17.42
C PRO A 52 -4.98 -6.04 -17.65
N ASP A 53 -6.00 -6.74 -18.17
CA ASP A 53 -7.31 -6.12 -18.38
C ASP A 53 -7.84 -5.56 -17.03
N PRO A 54 -8.30 -4.30 -17.00
CA PRO A 54 -8.76 -3.65 -15.77
C PRO A 54 -9.90 -4.38 -15.07
N HIS A 55 -10.68 -5.17 -15.79
CA HIS A 55 -11.81 -5.91 -15.23
C HIS A 55 -11.40 -7.26 -14.64
N ASN A 56 -10.22 -7.81 -14.98
CA ASN A 56 -9.79 -9.12 -14.47
C ASN A 56 -9.67 -9.14 -12.94
N LEU A 57 -9.21 -8.05 -12.33
CA LEU A 57 -9.17 -7.92 -10.87
C LEU A 57 -10.57 -7.99 -10.26
N ILE A 58 -11.55 -7.31 -10.87
CA ILE A 58 -12.94 -7.32 -10.40
C ILE A 58 -13.55 -8.73 -10.52
N HIS A 59 -13.27 -9.43 -11.62
CA HIS A 59 -13.70 -10.81 -11.81
C HIS A 59 -13.06 -11.76 -10.78
N ALA A 60 -11.74 -11.65 -10.57
CA ALA A 60 -11.02 -12.47 -9.61
C ALA A 60 -11.53 -12.28 -8.17
N GLY A 61 -11.78 -11.04 -7.75
CA GLY A 61 -12.38 -10.75 -6.45
C GLY A 61 -13.78 -11.35 -6.30
N SER A 62 -14.58 -11.35 -7.37
CA SER A 62 -15.91 -11.97 -7.38
C SER A 62 -15.85 -13.48 -7.24
N VAL A 63 -14.93 -14.15 -7.95
CA VAL A 63 -14.71 -15.60 -7.86
C VAL A 63 -14.29 -15.99 -6.44
N ALA A 64 -13.33 -15.26 -5.85
CA ALA A 64 -12.86 -15.52 -4.50
C ALA A 64 -13.97 -15.35 -3.44
N LEU A 65 -14.74 -14.26 -3.51
CA LEU A 65 -15.87 -14.03 -2.60
C LEU A 65 -16.95 -15.11 -2.71
N GLY A 66 -17.17 -15.67 -3.90
CA GLY A 66 -18.10 -16.77 -4.11
C GLY A 66 -17.74 -18.04 -3.34
N ALA A 67 -16.45 -18.27 -3.09
CA ALA A 67 -15.97 -19.45 -2.38
C ALA A 67 -15.77 -19.23 -0.86
N VAL A 68 -15.98 -18.01 -0.34
CA VAL A 68 -15.98 -17.70 1.10
C VAL A 68 -17.28 -16.99 1.48
N PRO A 69 -18.35 -17.75 1.82
CA PRO A 69 -19.66 -17.17 2.16
C PRO A 69 -19.57 -16.17 3.31
N GLY A 70 -20.15 -14.98 3.11
CA GLY A 70 -20.13 -13.89 4.10
C GLY A 70 -18.78 -13.17 4.21
N GLY A 71 -17.78 -13.57 3.44
CA GLY A 71 -16.45 -12.98 3.45
C GLY A 71 -16.41 -11.52 2.99
N LYS A 72 -15.27 -10.88 3.25
CA LYS A 72 -14.93 -9.53 2.77
C LYS A 72 -13.54 -9.57 2.17
N LEU A 73 -13.39 -9.09 0.94
CA LEU A 73 -12.07 -9.02 0.29
C LEU A 73 -11.21 -8.00 1.02
N THR A 74 -9.98 -8.38 1.37
CA THR A 74 -9.01 -7.51 2.05
C THR A 74 -7.79 -7.22 1.19
N SER A 75 -7.42 -8.13 0.30
CA SER A 75 -6.32 -7.91 -0.63
C SER A 75 -6.55 -8.68 -1.92
N ILE A 76 -6.19 -8.09 -3.05
CA ILE A 76 -6.09 -8.75 -4.34
C ILE A 76 -4.89 -8.20 -5.09
N LYS A 77 -3.99 -9.09 -5.54
CA LYS A 77 -2.78 -8.70 -6.25
C LYS A 77 -2.34 -9.70 -7.29
N SER A 78 -1.77 -9.21 -8.38
CA SER A 78 -1.14 -10.05 -9.39
C SER A 78 0.11 -10.71 -8.82
N GLN A 79 0.35 -11.95 -9.20
CA GLN A 79 1.54 -12.74 -8.86
C GLN A 79 2.41 -12.99 -10.07
N GLU A 80 3.72 -13.13 -9.87
CA GLU A 80 4.69 -13.30 -10.98
C GLU A 80 4.35 -14.50 -11.89
N THR A 81 3.65 -15.48 -11.34
CA THR A 81 3.08 -16.65 -12.04
C THR A 81 1.94 -16.31 -13.01
N GLY A 82 1.48 -15.06 -13.04
CA GLY A 82 0.35 -14.57 -13.82
C GLY A 82 -1.01 -14.74 -13.13
N THR A 83 -1.09 -15.37 -11.96
CA THR A 83 -2.34 -15.55 -11.20
C THR A 83 -2.64 -14.35 -10.30
N TRP A 84 -3.89 -14.18 -9.90
CA TRP A 84 -4.26 -13.26 -8.81
C TRP A 84 -4.15 -14.00 -7.49
N ARG A 85 -3.46 -13.44 -6.49
CA ARG A 85 -3.63 -13.82 -5.10
C ARG A 85 -4.73 -12.98 -4.50
N VAL A 86 -5.73 -13.61 -3.89
CA VAL A 86 -6.83 -12.95 -3.21
C VAL A 86 -6.86 -13.37 -1.76
N LEU A 87 -7.03 -12.41 -0.86
CA LEU A 87 -7.32 -12.63 0.56
C LEU A 87 -8.75 -12.20 0.85
N VAL A 88 -9.52 -13.11 1.44
CA VAL A 88 -10.90 -12.86 1.88
C VAL A 88 -11.01 -13.11 3.37
N ALA A 89 -11.32 -12.08 4.14
CA ALA A 89 -11.58 -12.18 5.56
C ALA A 89 -12.91 -12.88 5.84
N THR A 90 -12.89 -13.92 6.66
CA THR A 90 -14.08 -14.50 7.29
C THR A 90 -14.57 -13.60 8.44
N PRO A 91 -15.81 -13.79 8.94
CA PRO A 91 -16.37 -12.95 10.01
C PRO A 91 -15.56 -12.93 11.31
N ASP A 92 -14.78 -13.97 11.58
CA ASP A 92 -13.84 -14.05 12.70
C ASP A 92 -12.51 -13.34 12.43
N GLY A 93 -12.31 -12.72 11.26
CA GLY A 93 -11.10 -11.99 10.90
C GLY A 93 -9.98 -12.81 10.29
N ALA A 94 -10.12 -14.13 10.17
CA ALA A 94 -9.14 -14.93 9.48
C ALA A 94 -9.23 -14.69 7.96
N ASN A 95 -8.12 -14.41 7.30
CA ASN A 95 -8.06 -14.36 5.85
C ASN A 95 -8.01 -15.78 5.28
N GLN A 96 -8.79 -16.05 4.26
CA GLN A 96 -8.65 -17.19 3.36
C GLN A 96 -7.86 -16.73 2.14
N ALA A 97 -6.73 -17.37 1.87
CA ALA A 97 -5.91 -17.14 0.70
C ALA A 97 -6.35 -18.04 -0.46
N MET A 98 -6.40 -17.46 -1.65
CA MET A 98 -6.85 -18.09 -2.88
C MET A 98 -5.99 -17.61 -4.05
N ASP A 99 -5.78 -18.48 -5.02
CA ASP A 99 -5.20 -18.10 -6.31
C ASP A 99 -6.24 -18.25 -7.41
N VAL A 100 -6.43 -17.21 -8.21
CA VAL A 100 -7.36 -17.16 -9.34
C VAL A 100 -6.56 -17.01 -10.63
N SER A 101 -7.03 -17.60 -11.73
CA SER A 101 -6.44 -17.48 -13.07
C SER A 101 -6.27 -16.02 -13.50
N SER A 102 -5.35 -15.75 -14.43
CA SER A 102 -5.00 -14.39 -14.90
C SER A 102 -6.20 -13.59 -15.44
N ASP A 103 -7.15 -14.26 -16.08
CA ASP A 103 -8.42 -13.72 -16.58
C ASP A 103 -9.48 -13.48 -15.48
N GLY A 104 -9.17 -13.85 -14.24
CA GLY A 104 -10.05 -13.71 -13.09
C GLY A 104 -11.25 -14.67 -13.09
N ALA A 105 -11.30 -15.65 -13.99
CA ALA A 105 -12.49 -16.48 -14.19
C ALA A 105 -12.49 -17.79 -13.38
N THR A 106 -11.31 -18.32 -13.02
CA THR A 106 -11.18 -19.68 -12.46
C THR A 106 -10.42 -19.67 -11.13
N LEU A 107 -11.03 -20.19 -10.08
CA LEU A 107 -10.34 -20.47 -8.81
C LEU A 107 -9.41 -21.67 -9.00
N MET A 108 -8.10 -21.44 -8.86
CA MET A 108 -7.06 -22.44 -9.08
C MET A 108 -6.62 -23.09 -7.76
N VAL A 109 -6.51 -22.30 -6.69
CA VAL A 109 -6.03 -22.74 -5.37
C VAL A 109 -6.88 -22.10 -4.27
N GLY A 110 -7.10 -22.85 -3.18
CA GLY A 110 -7.82 -22.38 -1.99
C GLY A 110 -9.34 -22.62 -2.05
N PRO A 111 -10.10 -22.11 -1.07
CA PRO A 111 -9.65 -21.28 0.04
C PRO A 111 -8.78 -22.03 1.05
N THR A 112 -7.67 -21.43 1.44
CA THR A 112 -6.75 -21.94 2.48
C THR A 112 -6.56 -20.88 3.55
N PRO A 113 -6.65 -21.20 4.85
CA PRO A 113 -6.40 -20.22 5.90
C PRO A 113 -5.01 -19.58 5.77
N ALA A 114 -4.96 -18.25 5.80
CA ALA A 114 -3.71 -17.52 5.94
C ALA A 114 -3.12 -17.79 7.33
N ASN A 115 -1.79 -17.84 7.41
CA ASN A 115 -1.10 -17.97 8.69
C ASN A 115 -1.17 -16.64 9.44
N GLN A 116 -2.15 -16.51 10.33
CA GLN A 116 -2.40 -15.31 11.11
C GLN A 116 -2.56 -15.66 12.59
N ASP A 117 -1.93 -14.88 13.46
CA ASP A 117 -2.18 -14.93 14.88
C ASP A 117 -3.46 -14.15 15.26
N ASP A 118 -3.82 -14.14 16.54
CA ASP A 118 -5.04 -13.47 17.00
C ASP A 118 -4.98 -11.93 16.87
N SER A 119 -3.78 -11.35 16.89
CA SER A 119 -3.56 -9.91 16.70
C SER A 119 -3.82 -9.54 15.24
N ASP A 120 -3.31 -10.33 14.30
CA ASP A 120 -3.54 -10.15 12.88
C ASP A 120 -5.02 -10.29 12.52
N LYS A 121 -5.70 -11.31 13.06
CA LYS A 121 -7.15 -11.46 12.88
C LYS A 121 -7.92 -10.28 13.46
N ALA A 122 -7.51 -9.75 14.62
CA ALA A 122 -8.14 -8.58 15.22
C ALA A 122 -7.98 -7.32 14.35
N LYS A 123 -6.81 -7.11 13.75
CA LYS A 123 -6.57 -6.03 12.79
C LYS A 123 -7.44 -6.20 11.56
N THR A 124 -7.48 -7.40 10.96
CA THR A 124 -8.35 -7.69 9.83
C THR A 124 -9.82 -7.39 10.15
N ARG A 125 -10.33 -7.83 11.32
CA ARG A 125 -11.70 -7.51 11.76
C ARG A 125 -11.93 -6.01 11.86
N ALA A 126 -10.99 -5.27 12.43
CA ALA A 126 -11.12 -3.82 12.57
C ALA A 126 -11.21 -3.13 11.20
N LEU A 127 -10.35 -3.52 10.25
CA LEU A 127 -10.35 -2.98 8.89
C LEU A 127 -11.67 -3.25 8.16
N VAL A 128 -12.12 -4.52 8.13
CA VAL A 128 -13.36 -4.87 7.42
C VAL A 128 -14.61 -4.31 8.09
N HIS A 129 -14.56 -4.02 9.39
CA HIS A 129 -15.66 -3.37 10.11
C HIS A 129 -15.72 -1.85 9.85
N ALA A 130 -14.55 -1.20 9.75
CA ALA A 130 -14.46 0.22 9.50
C ALA A 130 -14.79 0.57 8.03
N ALA A 131 -14.38 -0.28 7.08
CA ALA A 131 -14.61 -0.07 5.66
C ALA A 131 -16.11 -0.08 5.30
N ARG A 132 -16.54 0.95 4.58
CA ARG A 132 -17.88 1.03 3.98
C ARG A 132 -17.85 0.78 2.48
N LEU A 133 -16.73 1.08 1.85
CA LEU A 133 -16.47 0.83 0.45
C LEU A 133 -15.96 -0.61 0.29
N ASP A 134 -16.61 -1.38 -0.58
CA ASP A 134 -16.09 -2.68 -0.98
C ASP A 134 -15.01 -2.55 -2.06
N TYR A 135 -14.30 -3.65 -2.31
CA TYR A 135 -13.20 -3.67 -3.27
C TYR A 135 -13.64 -3.29 -4.69
N ARG A 136 -14.87 -3.66 -5.08
CA ARG A 136 -15.39 -3.40 -6.43
C ARG A 136 -15.57 -1.90 -6.63
N THR A 137 -16.24 -1.25 -5.68
CA THR A 137 -16.47 0.20 -5.74
C THR A 137 -15.15 0.97 -5.63
N ALA A 138 -14.18 0.47 -4.85
CA ALA A 138 -12.83 1.03 -4.79
C ALA A 138 -12.11 0.93 -6.15
N ALA A 139 -12.08 -0.26 -6.76
CA ALA A 139 -11.49 -0.49 -8.07
C ALA A 139 -12.11 0.39 -9.16
N GLU A 140 -13.45 0.44 -9.23
CA GLU A 140 -14.17 1.27 -10.20
C GLU A 140 -13.83 2.77 -10.04
N LYS A 141 -13.71 3.26 -8.81
CA LYS A 141 -13.28 4.64 -8.53
C LYS A 141 -11.85 4.90 -9.01
N ILE A 142 -10.93 3.97 -8.79
CA ILE A 142 -9.53 4.09 -9.24
C ILE A 142 -9.46 4.14 -10.77
N LEU A 143 -10.20 3.25 -11.45
CA LEU A 143 -10.26 3.21 -12.92
C LEU A 143 -10.91 4.46 -13.52
N ALA A 144 -11.79 5.14 -12.78
CA ALA A 144 -12.35 6.43 -13.18
C ALA A 144 -11.36 7.60 -13.01
N ILE A 145 -10.42 7.50 -12.06
CA ILE A 145 -9.36 8.51 -11.84
C ILE A 145 -8.30 8.43 -12.93
N ILE A 146 -7.92 7.21 -13.32
CA ILE A 146 -6.86 6.96 -14.30
C ILE A 146 -7.47 6.19 -15.47
N ALA A 147 -7.96 6.94 -16.46
CA ALA A 147 -8.66 6.38 -17.61
C ALA A 147 -7.76 5.38 -18.39
N GLY A 148 -8.28 4.17 -18.60
CA GLY A 148 -7.54 3.10 -19.29
C GLY A 148 -6.44 2.45 -18.47
N ALA A 149 -6.34 2.74 -17.17
CA ALA A 149 -5.39 2.06 -16.30
C ALA A 149 -5.78 0.60 -16.05
N SER A 150 -4.80 -0.21 -15.67
CA SER A 150 -5.02 -1.51 -15.02
C SER A 150 -4.62 -1.44 -13.56
N ILE A 151 -5.29 -2.17 -12.68
CA ILE A 151 -4.90 -2.28 -11.26
C ILE A 151 -4.18 -3.61 -11.07
N SER A 152 -2.92 -3.58 -10.61
CA SER A 152 -2.14 -4.80 -10.30
C SER A 152 -2.28 -5.23 -8.83
N GLU A 153 -2.63 -4.29 -7.95
CA GLU A 153 -2.82 -4.54 -6.53
C GLU A 153 -3.90 -3.62 -5.96
N LEU A 154 -4.74 -4.16 -5.08
CA LEU A 154 -5.72 -3.43 -4.29
C LEU A 154 -5.80 -4.06 -2.90
N GLU A 155 -5.50 -3.28 -1.86
CA GLU A 155 -5.42 -3.73 -0.47
C GLU A 155 -6.17 -2.79 0.48
N LEU A 156 -6.86 -3.38 1.46
CA LEU A 156 -7.50 -2.69 2.56
C LEU A 156 -6.51 -2.67 3.73
N GLU A 157 -6.10 -1.47 4.14
CA GLU A 157 -5.06 -1.30 5.15
C GLU A 157 -5.37 -0.16 6.13
N ASP A 158 -4.59 -0.10 7.23
CA ASP A 158 -4.55 1.07 8.10
C ASP A 158 -3.42 2.00 7.61
N SER A 159 -3.77 3.25 7.33
CA SER A 159 -2.82 4.30 7.01
C SER A 159 -2.99 5.44 7.99
N ASN A 160 -2.06 5.55 8.94
CA ASN A 160 -2.05 6.58 9.98
C ASN A 160 -3.37 6.67 10.78
N GLY A 161 -3.95 5.52 11.12
CA GLY A 161 -5.21 5.45 11.89
C GLY A 161 -6.48 5.64 11.06
N ALA A 162 -6.38 5.71 9.73
CA ALA A 162 -7.50 5.68 8.82
C ALA A 162 -7.53 4.35 8.04
N THR A 163 -8.71 3.76 7.90
CA THR A 163 -8.90 2.60 7.01
C THR A 163 -8.96 3.07 5.56
N VAL A 164 -8.07 2.58 4.72
CA VAL A 164 -7.92 3.00 3.32
C VAL A 164 -7.90 1.82 2.37
N TRP A 165 -8.34 2.06 1.14
CA TRP A 165 -8.00 1.22 0.00
C TRP A 165 -6.77 1.81 -0.67
N GLN A 166 -5.69 1.05 -0.71
CA GLN A 166 -4.50 1.40 -1.49
C GLN A 166 -4.45 0.53 -2.74
N ALA A 167 -4.16 1.15 -3.88
CA ALA A 167 -4.00 0.45 -5.13
C ALA A 167 -2.70 0.83 -5.83
N VAL A 168 -2.15 -0.15 -6.55
CA VAL A 168 -1.11 0.05 -7.55
C VAL A 168 -1.78 -0.07 -8.92
N ALA A 169 -1.80 1.04 -9.65
CA ALA A 169 -2.41 1.14 -10.97
C ALA A 169 -1.37 1.54 -12.02
N TRP A 170 -1.52 1.02 -13.24
CA TRP A 170 -0.64 1.28 -14.36
C TRP A 170 -1.44 1.98 -15.44
N ASP A 171 -1.02 3.19 -15.83
CA ASP A 171 -1.67 3.89 -16.93
C ASP A 171 -1.29 3.32 -18.30
N THR A 172 -1.82 3.92 -19.37
CA THR A 172 -1.58 3.48 -20.75
C THR A 172 -0.14 3.70 -21.23
N PHE A 173 0.67 4.46 -20.50
CA PHE A 173 2.10 4.65 -20.72
C PHE A 173 2.95 3.71 -19.85
N ILE A 174 2.29 2.82 -19.09
CA ILE A 174 2.89 1.90 -18.13
C ILE A 174 3.66 2.63 -17.03
N VAL A 175 3.15 3.79 -16.65
CA VAL A 175 3.60 4.49 -15.47
C VAL A 175 2.82 3.97 -14.27
N GLU A 176 3.53 3.66 -13.19
CA GLU A 176 2.94 3.19 -11.94
C GLU A 176 2.38 4.38 -11.15
N HIS A 177 1.17 4.19 -10.63
CA HIS A 177 0.47 5.12 -9.75
C HIS A 177 0.08 4.39 -8.48
N GLN A 178 0.42 4.97 -7.33
CA GLN A 178 -0.11 4.58 -6.04
C GLN A 178 -1.30 5.48 -5.71
N VAL A 179 -2.49 4.88 -5.68
CA VAL A 179 -3.75 5.58 -5.39
C VAL A 179 -4.26 5.13 -4.03
N THR A 180 -4.57 6.09 -3.15
CA THR A 180 -5.13 5.83 -1.83
C THR A 180 -6.51 6.45 -1.74
N LEU A 181 -7.51 5.64 -1.43
CA LEU A 181 -8.89 6.06 -1.16
C LEU A 181 -9.22 5.86 0.31
N ASP A 182 -9.94 6.80 0.90
CA ASP A 182 -10.58 6.59 2.19
C ASP A 182 -11.63 5.48 2.08
N ALA A 183 -11.51 4.39 2.84
CA ALA A 183 -12.39 3.24 2.70
C ALA A 183 -13.79 3.46 3.30
N VAL A 184 -14.04 4.59 3.96
CA VAL A 184 -15.33 4.95 4.56
C VAL A 184 -16.16 5.81 3.61
N SER A 185 -15.55 6.82 3.00
CA SER A 185 -16.17 7.84 2.16
C SER A 185 -15.92 7.62 0.66
N GLY A 186 -14.85 6.90 0.31
CA GLY A 186 -14.39 6.73 -1.07
C GLY A 186 -13.81 8.00 -1.68
N ASN A 187 -13.35 8.95 -0.85
CA ASN A 187 -12.59 10.12 -1.27
C ASN A 187 -11.15 9.74 -1.61
N VAL A 188 -10.57 10.39 -2.61
CA VAL A 188 -9.16 10.23 -2.93
C VAL A 188 -8.33 10.97 -1.88
N ILE A 189 -7.47 10.23 -1.18
CA ILE A 189 -6.50 10.78 -0.22
C ILE A 189 -5.21 11.14 -0.95
N ALA A 190 -4.74 10.25 -1.82
CA ALA A 190 -3.51 10.43 -2.57
C ALA A 190 -3.60 9.77 -3.95
N ASN A 191 -2.90 10.36 -4.92
CA ASN A 191 -2.59 9.75 -6.20
C ASN A 191 -1.17 10.18 -6.55
N LYS A 192 -0.22 9.25 -6.48
CA LYS A 192 1.21 9.52 -6.66
C LYS A 192 1.74 8.66 -7.80
N GLN A 193 2.32 9.32 -8.79
CA GLN A 193 3.15 8.69 -9.81
C GLN A 193 4.49 8.23 -9.23
N LEU A 194 4.94 7.01 -9.57
CA LEU A 194 6.20 6.42 -9.10
C LEU A 194 7.27 6.35 -10.20
#